data_AF-A0A286AKE8-F1
#
_entry.id   AF-A0A286AKE8-F1
#
_cell.length_a   1.000
_cell.length_b   1.000
_cell.length_c   1.000
_cell.angle_alpha   90.00
_cell.angle_beta   90.00
_cell.angle_gamma   90.00
#
_symmetry.space_group_name_H-M   'P 1'
#
loop_
_entity.id
_entity.type
_entity.pdbx_description
1 polymer ?
#
loop_
_entity_poly.entity_id
_entity_poly.type
_entity_poly.pdbx_seq_one_letter_code
_entity_poly.pdbx_strand_id
1 'polypeptide(L)' 'MARRVQIVKKSTGQLIDQYAFTLDDSASDQEYLTKAWFIAVDDDSVIEANKIDYEIEFVEETIKK' A
#
# COMPACT_ATOMS: atom_id res chain seq x y z
N MET A 1 9.79 11.24 6.48
CA MET A 1 9.51 10.19 7.51
C MET A 1 9.24 8.87 6.80
N ALA A 2 9.56 7.71 7.39
CA ALA A 2 9.19 6.43 6.79
C ALA A 2 7.71 6.16 7.07
N ARG A 3 6.91 5.92 6.02
CA ARG A 3 5.54 5.43 6.14
C ARG A 3 5.42 4.12 5.39
N ARG A 4 4.50 3.27 5.85
CA ARG A 4 4.20 2.02 5.16
C ARG A 4 2.88 2.17 4.42
N VAL A 5 2.83 1.65 3.20
CA VAL A 5 1.62 1.48 2.43
C VAL A 5 1.22 0.02 2.52
N GLN A 6 -0.03 -0.25 2.85
CA GLN A 6 -0.58 -1.59 2.85
C GLN A 6 -1.58 -1.77 1.72
N ILE A 7 -1.73 -3.02 1.28
CA ILE A 7 -2.76 -3.44 0.35
C ILE A 7 -3.63 -4.48 1.05
N VAL A 8 -4.92 -4.21 1.13
CA VAL A 8 -5.89 -5.02 1.88
C VAL A 8 -7.00 -5.45 0.94
N LYS A 9 -7.43 -6.71 1.02
CA LYS A 9 -8.57 -7.20 0.25
C LYS A 9 -9.88 -6.79 0.92
N LYS A 10 -10.64 -5.87 0.31
CA LYS A 10 -11.85 -5.26 0.87
C LYS A 10 -12.87 -6.27 1.36
N SER A 11 -13.06 -7.36 0.61
CA SER A 11 -14.06 -8.37 0.93
C SER A 11 -13.79 -9.13 2.24
N THR A 12 -12.54 -9.12 2.71
CA THR A 12 -12.10 -9.92 3.87
C THR A 12 -11.38 -9.11 4.94
N GLY A 13 -10.92 -7.90 4.62
CA GLY A 13 -9.98 -7.15 5.46
C GLY A 13 -8.60 -7.81 5.56
N GLN A 14 -8.30 -8.82 4.72
CA GLN A 14 -7.02 -9.51 4.75
C GLN A 14 -5.92 -8.62 4.20
N LEU A 15 -4.86 -8.43 4.99
CA LEU A 15 -3.61 -7.84 4.52
C LEU A 15 -2.99 -8.76 3.46
N ILE A 16 -2.80 -8.23 2.26
CA ILE A 16 -2.18 -8.93 1.15
C ILE A 16 -0.69 -8.65 1.13
N ASP A 17 -0.32 -7.36 1.17
CA ASP A 17 1.07 -6.94 1.13
C ASP A 17 1.30 -5.59 1.83
N GLN A 18 2.55 -5.29 2.17
CA GLN A 18 2.97 -4.06 2.82
C GLN A 18 4.36 -3.61 2.37
N TYR A 19 4.47 -2.35 1.96
CA TYR A 19 5.70 -1.74 1.47
C TYR A 19 6.10 -0.54 2.31
N ALA A 20 7.37 -0.49 2.70
CA ALA A 20 7.95 0.65 3.38
C ALA A 20 8.50 1.66 2.37
N PHE A 21 8.03 2.92 2.45
CA PHE A 21 8.55 4.01 1.66
C PHE A 21 9.14 5.10 2.55
N THR A 22 10.27 5.65 2.12
CA THR A 22 10.74 6.92 2.65
C THR A 22 9.99 8.02 1.91
N LEU A 23 9.13 8.76 2.63
CA LEU A 23 8.43 9.90 2.05
C LEU A 23 9.39 11.06 1.85
N ASP A 24 9.45 11.50 0.60
CA ASP A 24 9.97 12.78 0.11
C ASP A 24 8.84 13.81 0.10
N ASP A 25 9.07 14.97 0.71
CA ASP A 25 8.11 16.09 0.81
C ASP A 25 7.74 16.70 -0.56
N SER A 26 8.52 16.41 -1.60
CA SER A 26 8.24 16.85 -2.97
C SER A 26 7.28 15.93 -3.74
N ALA A 27 7.07 14.71 -3.25
CA ALA A 27 6.20 13.73 -3.90
C ALA A 27 4.85 13.61 -3.18
N SER A 28 3.80 13.40 -3.95
CA SER A 28 2.45 13.24 -3.46
C SER A 28 2.22 11.84 -2.87
N ASP A 29 1.37 11.76 -1.85
CA ASP A 29 0.90 10.50 -1.26
C ASP A 29 0.40 9.52 -2.34
N GLN A 30 -0.26 10.04 -3.39
CA GLN A 30 -0.78 9.24 -4.51
C GLN A 30 0.33 8.51 -5.28
N GLU A 31 1.52 9.08 -5.40
CA GLU A 31 2.64 8.44 -6.10
C GLU A 31 3.09 7.19 -5.35
N TYR A 32 3.14 7.23 -4.02
CA TYR A 32 3.51 6.07 -3.20
C TYR A 32 2.44 4.99 -3.20
N LEU A 33 1.15 5.35 -3.13
CA LEU A 33 0.06 4.37 -3.24
C LEU A 33 0.06 3.69 -4.61
N THR A 34 0.33 4.46 -5.67
CA THR A 34 0.43 3.94 -7.05
C THR A 34 1.66 3.04 -7.19
N LYS A 35 2.79 3.43 -6.60
CA LYS A 35 4.01 2.62 -6.61
C LYS A 35 3.83 1.30 -5.86
N ALA A 36 3.20 1.33 -4.68
CA ALA A 36 2.88 0.12 -3.92
C ALA A 36 2.02 -0.86 -4.74
N TRP A 37 1.02 -0.34 -5.46
CA TRP A 37 0.19 -1.14 -6.35
C TRP A 37 1.00 -1.83 -7.45
N PHE A 38 1.86 -1.08 -8.14
CA PHE A 38 2.67 -1.66 -9.22
C PHE A 38 3.64 -2.72 -8.72
N ILE A 39 4.25 -2.52 -7.55
CA ILE A 39 5.13 -3.54 -6.95
C ILE A 39 4.32 -4.80 -6.63
N ALA A 40 3.13 -4.67 -6.05
CA ALA A 40 2.30 -5.84 -5.74
C ALA A 40 1.80 -6.60 -6.98
N VAL A 41 1.62 -5.92 -8.10
CA VAL A 41 1.32 -6.57 -9.38
C VAL A 41 2.55 -7.30 -9.92
N ASP A 42 3.74 -6.69 -9.81
CA ASP A 42 5.01 -7.29 -10.24
C ASP A 42 5.42 -8.50 -9.39
N ASP A 43 5.13 -8.45 -8.09
CA ASP A 43 5.38 -9.53 -7.12
C ASP A 43 4.34 -10.67 -7.21
N ASP A 44 3.34 -10.57 -8.11
CA ASP A 44 2.18 -11.47 -8.21
C ASP A 44 1.33 -11.55 -6.91
N SER A 45 1.51 -10.61 -5.97
CA SER A 45 0.73 -10.50 -4.73
C SER A 45 -0.74 -10.13 -4.99
N VAL A 46 -1.00 -9.36 -6.05
CA VAL A 46 -2.35 -8.97 -6.48
C VAL A 46 -2.54 -9.15 -7.99
N ILE A 47 -3.80 -9.33 -8.40
CA ILE A 47 -4.18 -9.38 -9.81
C ILE A 47 -4.60 -7.98 -10.25
N GLU A 48 -3.92 -7.43 -11.26
CA GLU A 48 -4.15 -6.06 -11.74
C GLU A 48 -5.62 -5.80 -12.10
N ALA A 49 -6.25 -6.75 -12.79
CA ALA A 49 -7.65 -6.67 -13.22
C ALA A 49 -8.65 -6.51 -12.07
N ASN A 50 -8.26 -6.91 -10.85
CA ASN A 50 -9.11 -6.89 -9.67
C ASN A 50 -8.79 -5.71 -8.74
N LYS A 51 -8.16 -4.63 -9.25
CA LYS A 51 -7.79 -3.46 -8.44
C LYS A 51 -8.90 -2.93 -7.52
N ILE A 52 -10.15 -2.95 -7.99
CA ILE A 52 -11.31 -2.48 -7.23
C ILE A 52 -11.55 -3.27 -5.94
N ASP A 53 -11.13 -4.54 -5.90
CA ASP A 53 -11.28 -5.44 -4.75
C ASP A 53 -10.29 -5.14 -3.62
N TYR A 54 -9.30 -4.30 -3.91
CA TYR A 54 -8.25 -3.94 -2.96
C TYR A 54 -8.41 -2.49 -2.48
N GLU A 55 -8.03 -2.28 -1.23
CA GLU A 55 -7.83 -1.00 -0.60
C GLU A 55 -6.33 -0.77 -0.41
N ILE A 56 -5.86 0.41 -0.76
CA ILE A 56 -4.44 0.77 -0.70
C ILE A 56 -4.36 2.05 0.12
N GLU A 57 -3.70 1.98 1.27
CA GLU A 57 -3.67 3.08 2.22
C GLU A 57 -2.34 3.13 2.97
N PHE A 58 -2.03 4.29 3.52
CA PHE A 58 -0.92 4.42 4.45
C PHE A 58 -1.33 3.93 5.82
N VAL A 59 -0.44 3.17 6.47
CA VAL A 59 -0.55 2.87 7.89
C VAL A 59 0.39 3.76 8.66
N GLU A 60 -0.17 4.54 9.58
CA GLU A 60 0.63 5.18 10.62
C GLU A 60 1.01 4.10 11.64
N GLU A 61 2.31 3.90 11.89
CA GLU A 61 2.75 3.13 13.05
C GLU A 61 2.27 3.87 14.30
N THR A 62 1.14 3.45 14.84
CA THR A 62 0.72 3.86 16.18
C THR A 62 1.72 3.24 17.14
N ILE A 63 2.77 3.99 17.44
CA ILE A 63 3.67 3.69 18.55
C ILE A 63 2.80 3.76 19.80
N LYS A 64 2.25 2.61 20.23
CA LYS A 64 1.65 2.49 21.56
C LYS A 64 2.79 2.69 22.56
N LYS A 65 2.76 3.85 23.19
CA LYS A 65 3.67 4.27 24.25
C LYS A 65 3.30 3.62 25.57
#